data_AF-K2M2S0-F1
#
_entry.id   AF-K2M2S0-F1
#
_cell.length_a   1.000
_cell.length_b   1.000
_cell.length_c   1.000
_cell.angle_alpha   90.00
_cell.angle_beta   90.00
_cell.angle_gamma   90.00
#
_symmetry.space_group_name_H-M   'P 1'
#
loop_
_entity.id
_entity.type
_entity.pdbx_description
1 polymer ?
#
loop_
_entity_poly.entity_id
_entity_poly.type
_entity_poly.pdbx_seq_one_letter_code
_entity_poly.pdbx_strand_id
1 'polypeptide(L)'
;MREKTSLTDLGLELWILVYHLYDKHKNDPDVAFRELTLRTRCVCSSEDLLIARSPSALLSTQWYQEMSTRYGDLRRRLKESQRAVLEEAEEVTRSLYPAGCMAKEYADALQTCVAMLTVSMPSQALARFTEYRVQELASLDVATVTVEELIDDLIERPVLDALTPPQWWTFDTDGNGAVSLNSIGLRARPAQIDILYTSSEKNWCCRIHLDGILHESGPTAPIARRLARTHGALLSEEQFRTYLVHLQRLMKHTVEDGDLRRSLNSTTNDCHYVREYPQKQQQQQQQTSALASAIELERRTDETQKPLNALNKADVGLLYRDPEAALDNVDLNDADDVTLQEFKAKMEEKFLEKVLRPGDPGYEYDKRVEVKPTERSDWDDSD
;
A
#
# COMPACT_ATOMS: atom_id res chain seq x y z
N MET A 1 16.12 -28.04 -22.60
CA MET A 1 15.43 -27.82 -21.31
C MET A 1 14.26 -26.91 -21.58
N ARG A 2 13.01 -27.29 -21.26
CA ARG A 2 11.90 -26.33 -21.28
C ARG A 2 12.07 -25.49 -20.02
N GLU A 3 12.47 -24.24 -20.17
CA GLU A 3 12.32 -23.25 -19.10
C GLU A 3 10.86 -23.29 -18.66
N LYS A 4 10.64 -23.66 -17.39
CA LYS A 4 9.32 -23.51 -16.77
C LYS A 4 9.16 -22.02 -16.52
N THR A 5 8.70 -21.30 -17.53
CA THR A 5 8.32 -19.89 -17.38
C THR A 5 7.27 -19.79 -16.29
N SER A 6 7.58 -19.03 -15.26
CA SER A 6 6.73 -18.83 -14.09
C SER A 6 6.45 -17.36 -13.96
N LEU A 7 5.27 -16.99 -13.45
CA LEU A 7 4.96 -15.58 -13.18
C LEU A 7 5.92 -14.93 -12.17
N THR A 8 6.67 -15.73 -11.41
CA THR A 8 7.76 -15.27 -10.53
C THR A 8 8.90 -14.59 -11.29
N ASP A 9 8.97 -14.79 -12.61
CA ASP A 9 10.01 -14.20 -13.45
C ASP A 9 9.77 -12.71 -13.72
N LEU A 10 8.59 -12.17 -13.42
CA LEU A 10 8.27 -10.74 -13.56
C LEU A 10 8.50 -9.91 -12.27
N GLY A 11 9.10 -10.53 -11.25
CA GLY A 11 9.33 -9.91 -9.95
C GLY A 11 8.19 -10.11 -8.95
N LEU A 12 8.55 -10.10 -7.66
CA LEU A 12 7.66 -10.44 -6.55
C LEU A 12 6.41 -9.54 -6.48
N GLU A 13 6.59 -8.22 -6.62
CA GLU A 13 5.48 -7.27 -6.46
C GLU A 13 4.40 -7.43 -7.53
N LEU A 14 4.80 -7.64 -8.79
CA LEU A 14 3.83 -7.82 -9.88
C LEU A 14 3.09 -9.14 -9.71
N TRP A 15 3.80 -10.19 -9.30
CA TRP A 15 3.19 -11.48 -9.00
C TRP A 15 2.16 -11.39 -7.87
N ILE A 16 2.49 -10.67 -6.78
CA ILE A 16 1.54 -10.41 -5.69
C ILE A 16 0.31 -9.65 -6.21
N LEU A 17 0.51 -8.62 -7.05
CA LEU A 17 -0.59 -7.87 -7.65
C LEU A 17 -1.51 -8.77 -8.47
N VAL A 18 -0.96 -9.63 -9.31
CA VAL A 18 -1.73 -10.59 -10.14
C VAL A 18 -2.61 -11.46 -9.25
N TYR A 19 -2.03 -12.14 -8.26
CA TYR A 19 -2.79 -13.06 -7.41
C TYR A 19 -3.83 -12.32 -6.56
N HIS A 20 -3.50 -11.12 -6.05
CA HIS A 20 -4.44 -10.28 -5.33
C HIS A 20 -5.65 -9.89 -6.19
N LEU A 21 -5.46 -9.50 -7.45
CA LEU A 21 -6.56 -9.11 -8.33
C LEU A 21 -7.46 -10.29 -8.69
N TYR A 22 -6.88 -11.45 -8.99
CA TYR A 22 -7.64 -12.66 -9.31
C TYR A 22 -8.38 -13.25 -8.09
N ASP A 23 -7.86 -13.07 -6.88
CA ASP A 23 -8.56 -13.45 -5.66
C ASP A 23 -9.71 -12.46 -5.35
N LYS A 24 -9.42 -11.15 -5.42
CA LYS A 24 -10.42 -10.09 -5.22
C LYS A 24 -11.62 -10.23 -6.17
N HIS A 25 -11.36 -10.60 -7.42
CA HIS A 25 -12.39 -10.75 -8.46
C HIS A 25 -12.57 -12.21 -8.87
N LYS A 26 -12.55 -13.14 -7.91
CA LYS A 26 -12.67 -14.59 -8.16
C LYS A 26 -13.90 -14.98 -8.98
N ASN A 27 -14.98 -14.21 -8.89
CA ASN A 27 -16.24 -14.45 -9.62
C ASN A 27 -16.25 -13.84 -11.03
N ASP A 28 -15.34 -12.92 -11.33
CA ASP A 28 -15.26 -12.21 -12.62
C ASP A 28 -13.80 -11.98 -13.03
N PRO A 29 -13.15 -12.99 -13.66
CA PRO A 29 -11.75 -12.88 -14.06
C PRO A 29 -11.54 -11.83 -15.17
N ASP A 30 -12.58 -11.44 -15.91
CA ASP A 30 -12.46 -10.38 -16.92
C ASP A 30 -12.21 -9.04 -16.25
N VAL A 31 -12.87 -8.77 -15.12
CA VAL A 31 -12.62 -7.58 -14.30
C VAL A 31 -11.20 -7.61 -13.72
N ALA A 32 -10.74 -8.77 -13.24
CA ALA A 32 -9.37 -8.94 -12.74
C ALA A 32 -8.34 -8.57 -13.81
N PHE A 33 -8.48 -9.13 -15.02
CA PHE A 33 -7.54 -8.91 -16.11
C PHE A 33 -7.60 -7.48 -16.67
N ARG A 34 -8.78 -6.87 -16.73
CA ARG A 34 -8.92 -5.45 -17.10
C ARG A 34 -8.26 -4.53 -16.08
N GLU A 35 -8.42 -4.81 -14.79
CA GLU A 35 -7.75 -4.04 -13.74
C GLU A 35 -6.23 -4.23 -13.79
N LEU A 36 -5.75 -5.45 -14.09
CA LEU A 36 -4.33 -5.74 -14.28
C LEU A 36 -3.74 -4.95 -15.45
N THR A 37 -4.33 -5.08 -16.65
CA THR A 37 -3.87 -4.37 -17.86
C THR A 37 -3.91 -2.86 -17.69
N LEU A 38 -4.92 -2.32 -17.01
CA LEU A 38 -4.99 -0.90 -16.66
C LEU A 38 -3.82 -0.49 -15.75
N ARG A 39 -3.56 -1.23 -14.67
CA ARG A 39 -2.50 -0.91 -13.70
C ARG A 39 -1.09 -1.08 -14.28
N THR A 40 -0.91 -2.00 -15.22
CA THR A 40 0.37 -2.21 -15.92
C THR A 40 0.52 -1.35 -17.18
N ARG A 41 -0.52 -0.60 -17.56
CA ARG A 41 -0.59 0.24 -18.77
C ARG A 41 -0.41 -0.54 -20.07
N CYS A 42 -0.86 -1.80 -20.09
CA CYS A 42 -0.82 -2.66 -21.27
C CYS A 42 -2.13 -2.59 -22.05
N VAL A 43 -2.09 -2.95 -23.34
CA VAL A 43 -3.30 -3.04 -24.16
C VAL A 43 -4.12 -4.26 -23.72
N CYS A 44 -5.39 -4.05 -23.37
CA CYS A 44 -6.31 -5.16 -23.13
C CYS A 44 -6.83 -5.69 -24.47
N SER A 45 -6.26 -6.80 -24.95
CA SER A 45 -6.71 -7.49 -26.16
C SER A 45 -7.97 -8.34 -25.88
N SER A 46 -8.84 -8.50 -26.88
CA SER A 46 -10.03 -9.36 -26.75
C SER A 46 -9.66 -10.85 -26.69
N GLU A 47 -8.53 -11.22 -27.29
CA GLU A 47 -7.99 -12.59 -27.29
C GLU A 47 -7.47 -12.96 -25.91
N ASP A 48 -6.70 -12.07 -25.27
CA ASP A 48 -6.18 -12.31 -23.93
C ASP A 48 -7.31 -12.46 -22.89
N LEU A 49 -8.41 -11.71 -23.04
CA LEU A 49 -9.58 -11.86 -22.16
C LEU A 49 -10.21 -13.27 -22.20
N LEU A 50 -10.10 -13.98 -23.33
CA LEU A 50 -10.58 -15.36 -23.42
C LEU A 50 -9.67 -16.32 -22.64
N ILE A 51 -8.37 -16.03 -22.63
CA ILE A 51 -7.32 -16.88 -22.06
C ILE A 51 -7.11 -16.61 -20.56
N ALA A 52 -7.14 -15.34 -20.15
CA ALA A 52 -6.77 -14.83 -18.83
C ALA A 52 -7.79 -15.16 -17.72
N ARG A 53 -8.19 -16.42 -17.61
CA ARG A 53 -9.17 -16.93 -16.65
C ARG A 53 -8.57 -17.27 -15.29
N SER A 54 -7.27 -17.45 -15.22
CA SER A 54 -6.52 -17.71 -13.99
C SER A 54 -5.10 -17.13 -14.08
N PRO A 55 -4.40 -16.93 -12.95
CA PRO A 55 -3.01 -16.49 -12.97
C PRO A 55 -2.12 -17.38 -13.84
N SER A 56 -2.26 -18.70 -13.74
CA SER A 56 -1.47 -19.65 -14.55
C SER A 56 -1.70 -19.52 -16.05
N ALA A 57 -2.89 -19.09 -16.48
CA ALA A 57 -3.21 -18.91 -17.89
C ALA A 57 -2.60 -17.64 -18.49
N LEU A 58 -2.16 -16.68 -17.65
CA LEU A 58 -1.54 -15.44 -18.11
C LEU A 58 -0.26 -15.68 -18.90
N LEU A 59 0.48 -16.75 -18.65
CA LEU A 59 1.71 -17.10 -19.37
C LEU A 59 1.51 -17.18 -20.89
N SER A 60 0.29 -17.45 -21.35
CA SER A 60 -0.09 -17.58 -22.76
C SER A 60 -0.64 -16.29 -23.37
N THR A 61 -0.67 -15.18 -22.62
CA THR A 61 -1.26 -13.90 -23.06
C THR A 61 -0.21 -12.98 -23.69
N GLN A 62 -0.64 -12.06 -24.57
CA GLN A 62 0.22 -10.99 -25.07
C GLN A 62 0.67 -10.07 -23.93
N TRP A 63 -0.20 -9.84 -22.94
CA TRP A 63 0.17 -9.12 -21.71
C TRP A 63 1.44 -9.69 -21.06
N TYR A 64 1.53 -11.01 -20.88
CA TYR A 64 2.71 -11.62 -20.25
C TYR A 64 3.96 -11.47 -21.11
N GLN A 65 3.84 -11.58 -22.43
CA GLN A 65 4.95 -11.36 -23.35
C GLN A 65 5.47 -9.91 -23.26
N GLU A 66 4.57 -8.93 -23.32
CA GLU A 66 4.90 -7.51 -23.18
C GLU A 66 5.57 -7.22 -21.84
N MET A 67 5.02 -7.74 -20.74
CA MET A 67 5.58 -7.57 -19.41
C MET A 67 6.95 -8.24 -19.26
N SER A 68 7.14 -9.42 -19.84
CA SER A 68 8.43 -10.11 -19.85
C SER A 68 9.49 -9.32 -20.59
N THR A 69 9.14 -8.75 -21.76
CA THR A 69 10.05 -7.86 -22.51
C THR A 69 10.41 -6.62 -21.71
N ARG A 70 9.42 -5.92 -21.16
CA ARG A 70 9.65 -4.71 -20.34
C ARG A 70 10.50 -5.00 -19.11
N TYR A 71 10.28 -6.16 -18.45
CA TYR A 71 11.08 -6.56 -17.31
C TYR A 71 12.52 -6.89 -17.71
N GLY A 72 12.71 -7.62 -18.81
CA GLY A 72 14.04 -7.90 -19.37
C GLY A 72 14.80 -6.62 -19.72
N ASP A 73 14.13 -5.64 -20.32
CA ASP A 73 14.71 -4.34 -20.65
C ASP A 73 15.05 -3.51 -19.40
N LEU A 74 14.18 -3.53 -18.38
CA LEU A 74 14.50 -2.95 -17.06
C LEU A 74 15.75 -3.60 -16.46
N ARG A 75 15.81 -4.92 -16.41
CA ARG A 75 16.96 -5.66 -15.85
C ARG A 75 18.24 -5.33 -16.61
N ARG A 76 18.19 -5.20 -17.94
CA ARG A 76 19.32 -4.75 -18.76
C ARG A 76 19.79 -3.35 -18.37
N ARG A 77 18.87 -2.38 -18.26
CA ARG A 77 19.18 -1.00 -17.82
C ARG A 77 19.75 -0.96 -16.41
N LEU A 78 19.24 -1.79 -15.49
CA LEU A 78 19.78 -1.89 -14.13
C LEU A 78 21.22 -2.42 -14.14
N LYS A 79 21.51 -3.48 -14.92
CA LYS A 79 22.87 -3.99 -15.07
C LYS A 79 23.84 -2.94 -15.62
N GLU A 80 23.39 -2.14 -16.59
CA GLU A 80 24.21 -1.08 -17.18
C GLU A 80 24.46 0.08 -16.22
N SER A 81 23.40 0.53 -15.53
CA SER A 81 23.47 1.70 -14.62
C SER A 81 24.13 1.40 -13.27
N GLN A 82 24.03 0.16 -12.77
CA GLN A 82 24.56 -0.27 -11.48
C GLN A 82 25.78 -1.19 -11.62
N ARG A 83 26.52 -1.07 -12.73
CA ARG A 83 27.68 -1.92 -13.03
C ARG A 83 28.68 -2.03 -11.87
N ALA A 84 28.99 -0.92 -11.20
CA ALA A 84 29.94 -0.91 -10.09
C ALA A 84 29.51 -1.83 -8.93
N VAL A 85 28.21 -1.88 -8.61
CA VAL A 85 27.67 -2.78 -7.59
C VAL A 85 27.78 -4.24 -8.02
N LEU A 86 27.58 -4.52 -9.31
CA LEU A 86 27.67 -5.88 -9.84
C LEU A 86 29.13 -6.36 -9.86
N GLU A 87 30.07 -5.50 -10.23
CA GLU A 87 31.51 -5.77 -10.16
C GLU A 87 31.96 -6.02 -8.72
N GLU A 88 31.45 -5.25 -7.75
CA GLU A 88 31.69 -5.51 -6.32
C GLU A 88 31.16 -6.89 -5.90
N ALA A 89 29.92 -7.23 -6.29
CA ALA A 89 29.32 -8.52 -5.97
C ALA A 89 30.12 -9.69 -6.55
N GLU A 90 30.61 -9.54 -7.77
CA GLU A 90 31.50 -10.51 -8.41
C GLU A 90 32.84 -10.62 -7.67
N GLU A 91 33.51 -9.50 -7.37
CA GLU A 91 34.81 -9.47 -6.69
C GLU A 91 34.74 -10.10 -5.29
N VAL A 92 33.74 -9.73 -4.49
CA VAL A 92 33.50 -10.29 -3.16
C VAL A 92 33.30 -11.80 -3.24
N THR A 93 32.46 -12.27 -4.17
CA THR A 93 32.16 -13.70 -4.31
C THR A 93 33.40 -14.48 -4.75
N ARG A 94 34.16 -13.99 -5.72
CA ARG A 94 35.42 -14.62 -6.16
C ARG A 94 36.48 -14.63 -5.07
N SER A 95 36.53 -13.60 -4.22
CA SER A 95 37.49 -13.50 -3.13
C SER A 95 37.19 -14.49 -2.00
N LEU A 96 35.93 -14.60 -1.60
CA LEU A 96 35.50 -15.47 -0.50
C LEU A 96 35.40 -16.95 -0.91
N TYR A 97 34.93 -17.22 -2.13
CA TYR A 97 34.64 -18.56 -2.63
C TYR A 97 35.27 -18.82 -4.01
N PRO A 98 36.61 -18.75 -4.15
CA PRO A 98 37.29 -18.86 -5.45
C PRO A 98 37.07 -20.20 -6.17
N ALA A 99 36.77 -21.28 -5.42
CA ALA A 99 36.47 -22.60 -5.95
C ALA A 99 34.96 -22.93 -5.94
N GLY A 100 34.11 -21.97 -5.54
CA GLY A 100 32.71 -22.22 -5.21
C GLY A 100 32.51 -22.76 -3.79
N CYS A 101 31.38 -23.44 -3.55
CA CYS A 101 31.01 -23.98 -2.24
C CYS A 101 30.31 -25.34 -2.34
N MET A 102 30.21 -26.04 -1.21
CA MET A 102 29.38 -27.25 -1.13
C MET A 102 27.90 -26.84 -1.09
N ALA A 103 27.00 -27.65 -1.65
CA ALA A 103 25.56 -27.34 -1.63
C ALA A 103 24.98 -27.16 -0.21
N LYS A 104 25.52 -27.87 0.78
CA LYS A 104 25.18 -27.71 2.21
C LYS A 104 25.60 -26.36 2.82
N GLU A 105 26.61 -25.71 2.23
CA GLU A 105 27.17 -24.43 2.67
C GLU A 105 26.64 -23.26 1.82
N TYR A 106 25.86 -23.55 0.78
CA TYR A 106 25.34 -22.55 -0.17
C TYR A 106 24.62 -21.39 0.51
N ALA A 107 23.76 -21.70 1.48
CA ALA A 107 22.99 -20.69 2.19
C ALA A 107 23.88 -19.70 2.96
N ASP A 108 24.84 -20.24 3.71
CA ASP A 108 25.80 -19.45 4.48
C ASP A 108 26.73 -18.66 3.55
N ALA A 109 27.14 -19.27 2.43
CA ALA A 109 27.98 -18.61 1.43
C ALA A 109 27.29 -17.40 0.82
N LEU A 110 26.04 -17.56 0.36
CA LEU A 110 25.27 -16.47 -0.21
C LEU A 110 25.00 -15.36 0.81
N GLN A 111 24.64 -15.74 2.05
CA GLN A 111 24.42 -14.79 3.14
C GLN A 111 25.69 -13.99 3.48
N THR A 112 26.85 -14.64 3.48
CA THR A 112 28.15 -14.01 3.73
C THR A 112 28.51 -13.05 2.60
N CYS A 113 28.36 -13.46 1.34
CA CYS A 113 28.58 -12.57 0.20
C CYS A 113 27.69 -11.33 0.29
N VAL A 114 26.38 -11.50 0.51
CA VAL A 114 25.43 -10.37 0.65
C VAL A 114 25.81 -9.44 1.80
N ALA A 115 26.22 -9.96 2.95
CA ALA A 115 26.59 -9.16 4.11
C ALA A 115 27.83 -8.27 3.87
N MET A 116 28.65 -8.62 2.89
CA MET A 116 29.86 -7.89 2.52
C MET A 116 29.64 -6.83 1.44
N LEU A 117 28.43 -6.77 0.85
CA LEU A 117 28.12 -5.78 -0.19
C LEU A 117 27.70 -4.44 0.39
N THR A 118 28.00 -3.38 -0.34
CA THR A 118 27.54 -2.02 -0.04
C THR A 118 26.02 -1.86 -0.15
N VAL A 119 25.36 -2.66 -0.99
CA VAL A 119 23.91 -2.60 -1.20
C VAL A 119 23.16 -3.40 -0.13
N SER A 120 22.29 -2.70 0.60
CA SER A 120 21.39 -3.32 1.56
C SER A 120 20.32 -4.16 0.86
N MET A 121 20.17 -5.41 1.29
CA MET A 121 19.14 -6.32 0.79
C MET A 121 18.14 -6.70 1.89
N PRO A 122 16.85 -6.87 1.55
CA PRO A 122 15.87 -7.39 2.49
C PRO A 122 16.19 -8.85 2.88
N SER A 123 16.50 -9.10 4.16
CA SER A 123 16.86 -10.44 4.67
C SER A 123 15.81 -11.51 4.38
N GLN A 124 14.53 -11.14 4.42
CA GLN A 124 13.43 -12.06 4.10
C GLN A 124 13.40 -12.48 2.62
N ALA A 125 13.77 -11.58 1.70
CA ALA A 125 13.81 -11.89 0.28
C ALA A 125 14.96 -12.86 -0.02
N LEU A 126 16.13 -12.60 0.57
CA LEU A 126 17.29 -13.49 0.49
C LEU A 126 16.98 -14.88 1.05
N ALA A 127 16.42 -14.96 2.26
CA ALA A 127 16.10 -16.24 2.88
C ALA A 127 15.15 -17.11 2.02
N ARG A 128 14.12 -16.50 1.42
CA ARG A 128 13.19 -17.21 0.52
C ARG A 128 13.89 -17.72 -0.74
N PHE A 129 14.74 -16.89 -1.34
CA PHE A 129 15.51 -17.29 -2.51
C PHE A 129 16.45 -18.46 -2.18
N THR A 130 17.21 -18.33 -1.10
CA THR A 130 18.14 -19.36 -0.63
C THR A 130 17.41 -20.68 -0.32
N GLU A 131 16.28 -20.63 0.38
CA GLU A 131 15.49 -21.83 0.69
C GLU A 131 15.03 -22.56 -0.58
N TYR A 132 14.48 -21.82 -1.55
CA TYR A 132 14.07 -22.38 -2.83
C TYR A 132 15.25 -23.01 -3.58
N ARG A 133 16.38 -22.30 -3.66
CA ARG A 133 17.56 -22.74 -4.41
C ARG A 133 18.24 -23.94 -3.75
N VAL A 134 18.30 -24.01 -2.42
CA VAL A 134 18.80 -25.19 -1.70
C VAL A 134 17.91 -26.41 -1.97
N GLN A 135 16.58 -26.24 -1.99
CA GLN A 135 15.66 -27.33 -2.36
C GLN A 135 15.87 -27.78 -3.81
N GLU A 136 16.09 -26.85 -4.74
CA GLU A 136 16.38 -27.16 -6.14
C GLU A 136 17.69 -27.94 -6.28
N LEU A 137 18.78 -27.47 -5.66
CA LEU A 137 20.08 -28.15 -5.65
C LEU A 137 19.98 -29.57 -5.08
N ALA A 138 19.23 -29.75 -3.98
CA ALA A 138 18.96 -31.05 -3.40
C ALA A 138 18.15 -31.96 -4.33
N SER A 139 17.17 -31.42 -5.06
CA SER A 139 16.37 -32.19 -6.02
C SER A 139 17.16 -32.65 -7.26
N LEU A 140 18.23 -31.93 -7.59
CA LEU A 140 19.13 -32.22 -8.71
C LEU A 140 20.36 -33.03 -8.30
N ASP A 141 20.49 -33.40 -7.02
CA ASP A 141 21.65 -34.11 -6.45
C ASP A 141 22.99 -33.40 -6.73
N VAL A 142 22.97 -32.06 -6.72
CA VAL A 142 24.16 -31.23 -6.94
C VAL A 142 24.95 -31.14 -5.64
N ALA A 143 26.17 -31.67 -5.64
CA ALA A 143 27.03 -31.68 -4.45
C ALA A 143 27.81 -30.37 -4.25
N THR A 144 28.16 -29.69 -5.34
CA THR A 144 29.01 -28.48 -5.36
C THR A 144 28.42 -27.43 -6.28
N VAL A 145 28.45 -26.18 -5.84
CA VAL A 145 28.06 -25.00 -6.63
C VAL A 145 29.34 -24.25 -6.99
N THR A 146 29.52 -23.97 -8.27
CA THR A 146 30.72 -23.27 -8.77
C THR A 146 30.69 -21.79 -8.40
N VAL A 147 31.86 -21.12 -8.48
CA VAL A 147 31.94 -19.68 -8.24
C VAL A 147 31.08 -18.88 -9.24
N GLU A 148 31.03 -19.28 -10.52
CA GLU A 148 30.22 -18.61 -11.53
C GLU A 148 28.73 -18.76 -11.25
N GLU A 149 28.28 -19.96 -10.87
CA GLU A 149 26.88 -20.19 -10.46
C GLU A 149 26.52 -19.38 -9.20
N LEU A 150 27.44 -19.23 -8.25
CA LEU A 150 27.22 -18.44 -7.04
C LEU A 150 27.13 -16.93 -7.37
N ILE A 151 27.98 -16.44 -8.28
CA ILE A 151 27.92 -15.06 -8.78
C ILE A 151 26.59 -14.81 -9.50
N ASP A 152 26.22 -15.69 -10.43
CA ASP A 152 24.96 -15.58 -11.17
C ASP A 152 23.76 -15.63 -10.22
N ASP A 153 23.74 -16.56 -9.27
CA ASP A 153 22.69 -16.68 -8.27
C ASP A 153 22.58 -15.43 -7.39
N LEU A 154 23.70 -14.82 -7.00
CA LEU A 154 23.74 -13.58 -6.20
C LEU A 154 23.28 -12.35 -7.00
N ILE A 155 23.74 -12.23 -8.24
CA ILE A 155 23.46 -11.06 -9.08
C ILE A 155 22.04 -11.10 -9.63
N GLU A 156 21.65 -12.21 -10.28
CA GLU A 156 20.41 -12.28 -11.05
C GLU A 156 19.16 -12.22 -10.19
N ARG A 157 19.24 -12.63 -8.92
CA ARG A 157 18.07 -12.64 -8.02
C ARG A 157 18.27 -11.64 -6.88
N PRO A 158 19.04 -11.90 -5.80
CA PRO A 158 19.17 -10.99 -4.67
C PRO A 158 19.51 -9.53 -5.03
N VAL A 159 20.60 -9.30 -5.77
CA VAL A 159 21.09 -7.95 -6.04
C VAL A 159 20.13 -7.21 -6.98
N LEU A 160 19.78 -7.80 -8.12
CA LEU A 160 18.90 -7.11 -9.07
C LEU A 160 17.45 -7.00 -8.59
N ASP A 161 16.93 -7.93 -7.79
CA ASP A 161 15.61 -7.77 -7.14
C ASP A 161 15.64 -6.61 -6.13
N ALA A 162 16.72 -6.45 -5.34
CA ALA A 162 16.86 -5.33 -4.41
C ALA A 162 16.99 -3.97 -5.13
N LEU A 163 17.60 -3.95 -6.32
CA LEU A 163 17.72 -2.76 -7.17
C LEU A 163 16.46 -2.48 -8.00
N THR A 164 15.52 -3.43 -8.09
CA THR A 164 14.31 -3.25 -8.87
C THR A 164 13.36 -2.28 -8.17
N PRO A 165 12.98 -1.14 -8.81
CA PRO A 165 12.09 -0.18 -8.18
C PRO A 165 10.72 -0.79 -7.87
N PRO A 166 10.05 -0.36 -6.80
CA PRO A 166 8.67 -0.76 -6.55
C PRO A 166 7.78 -0.28 -7.69
N GLN A 167 6.80 -1.10 -8.06
CA GLN A 167 5.91 -0.86 -9.20
C GLN A 167 6.68 -0.57 -10.50
N TRP A 168 7.79 -1.26 -10.75
CA TRP A 168 8.65 -1.03 -11.92
C TRP A 168 7.89 -0.93 -13.26
N TRP A 169 6.75 -1.62 -13.39
CA TRP A 169 5.85 -1.60 -14.55
C TRP A 169 5.18 -0.25 -14.81
N THR A 170 5.39 0.78 -13.96
CA THR A 170 4.90 2.14 -14.22
C THR A 170 5.92 3.03 -14.92
N PHE A 171 7.20 2.63 -14.99
CA PHE A 171 8.31 3.50 -15.41
C PHE A 171 8.44 3.65 -16.94
N ASP A 172 8.11 2.63 -17.73
CA ASP A 172 8.06 2.78 -19.19
C ASP A 172 6.68 3.29 -19.62
N THR A 173 6.66 4.53 -20.10
CA THR A 173 5.48 5.25 -20.57
C THR A 173 5.44 5.41 -22.08
N ASP A 174 6.22 4.62 -22.82
CA ASP A 174 6.23 4.60 -24.29
C ASP A 174 4.95 3.93 -24.85
N GLY A 175 3.80 4.38 -24.35
CA GLY A 175 2.76 4.95 -25.19
C GLY A 175 2.24 4.06 -26.29
N ASN A 176 1.66 2.91 -25.95
CA ASN A 176 0.73 2.23 -26.86
C ASN A 176 -0.53 1.66 -26.18
N GLY A 177 -0.57 1.58 -24.85
CA GLY A 177 -1.79 1.30 -24.09
C GLY A 177 -2.63 2.54 -23.84
N ALA A 178 -2.99 3.29 -24.88
CA ALA A 178 -3.60 4.62 -24.82
C ALA A 178 -4.97 4.63 -24.11
N VAL A 179 -4.94 4.63 -22.77
CA VAL A 179 -6.11 4.94 -21.96
C VAL A 179 -6.31 6.44 -22.00
N SER A 180 -7.38 6.89 -22.66
CA SER A 180 -7.74 8.31 -22.68
C SER A 180 -8.79 8.59 -21.62
N LEU A 181 -8.51 9.57 -20.77
CA LEU A 181 -9.47 10.06 -19.79
C LEU A 181 -10.56 10.86 -20.53
N ASN A 182 -11.82 10.48 -20.35
CA ASN A 182 -12.96 11.15 -20.98
C ASN A 182 -13.53 12.24 -20.08
N SER A 183 -13.92 11.88 -18.86
CA SER A 183 -14.51 12.81 -17.90
C SER A 183 -14.46 12.26 -16.48
N ILE A 184 -14.66 13.15 -15.50
CA ILE A 184 -14.69 12.81 -14.08
C ILE A 184 -15.96 13.37 -13.46
N GLY A 185 -16.71 12.51 -12.80
CA GLY A 185 -17.87 12.86 -11.99
C GLY A 185 -17.51 12.82 -10.50
N LEU A 186 -18.00 13.78 -9.75
CA LEU A 186 -17.92 13.79 -8.28
C LEU A 186 -19.33 13.76 -7.71
N ARG A 187 -19.55 12.87 -6.76
CA ARG A 187 -20.84 12.73 -6.07
C ARG A 187 -20.61 12.85 -4.58
N ALA A 188 -21.32 13.75 -3.92
CA ALA A 188 -21.20 13.99 -2.49
C ALA A 188 -21.97 12.97 -1.63
N ARG A 189 -23.07 12.39 -2.16
CA ARG A 189 -23.91 11.42 -1.44
C ARG A 189 -24.40 10.31 -2.40
N PRO A 190 -23.90 9.07 -2.29
CA PRO A 190 -22.70 8.66 -1.53
C PRO A 190 -21.43 9.39 -2.01
N ALA A 191 -20.43 9.55 -1.14
CA ALA A 191 -19.14 10.15 -1.48
C ALA A 191 -18.40 9.25 -2.47
N GLN A 192 -18.26 9.71 -3.71
CA GLN A 192 -17.80 8.89 -4.82
C GLN A 192 -17.10 9.71 -5.92
N ILE A 193 -16.08 9.10 -6.52
CA ILE A 193 -15.43 9.59 -7.74
C ILE A 193 -15.75 8.61 -8.88
N ASP A 194 -16.34 9.13 -9.95
CA ASP A 194 -16.62 8.42 -11.19
C ASP A 194 -15.58 8.82 -12.24
N ILE A 195 -14.77 7.88 -12.72
CA ILE A 195 -13.77 8.13 -13.76
C ILE A 195 -14.23 7.45 -15.04
N LEU A 196 -14.57 8.23 -16.05
CA LEU A 196 -14.88 7.73 -17.38
C LEU A 196 -13.63 7.78 -18.24
N TYR A 197 -13.28 6.66 -18.86
CA TYR A 197 -12.10 6.54 -19.70
C TYR A 197 -12.36 5.63 -20.89
N THR A 198 -11.61 5.83 -21.97
CA THR A 198 -11.62 4.95 -23.14
C THR A 198 -10.40 4.04 -23.07
N SER A 199 -10.62 2.74 -23.22
CA SER A 199 -9.55 1.75 -23.35
C SER A 199 -9.94 0.75 -24.44
N SER A 200 -9.03 0.50 -25.38
CA SER A 200 -9.26 -0.38 -26.52
C SER A 200 -10.57 -0.03 -27.27
N GLU A 201 -10.76 1.27 -27.58
CA GLU A 201 -11.93 1.84 -28.28
C GLU A 201 -13.28 1.71 -27.55
N LYS A 202 -13.30 1.20 -26.31
CA LYS A 202 -14.51 1.07 -25.49
C LYS A 202 -14.49 2.06 -24.33
N ASN A 203 -15.67 2.59 -24.02
CA ASN A 203 -15.87 3.47 -22.86
C ASN A 203 -16.09 2.65 -21.59
N TRP A 204 -15.36 3.00 -20.55
CA TRP A 204 -15.40 2.37 -19.23
C TRP A 204 -15.69 3.41 -18.16
N CYS A 205 -16.21 2.94 -17.03
CA CYS A 205 -16.45 3.76 -15.85
C CYS A 205 -15.86 3.03 -14.64
N CYS A 206 -14.85 3.63 -14.02
CA CYS A 206 -14.34 3.22 -12.72
C CYS A 206 -15.05 4.03 -11.63
N ARG A 207 -15.63 3.36 -10.64
CA ARG A 207 -16.32 3.99 -9.52
C ARG A 207 -15.52 3.76 -8.25
N ILE A 208 -15.13 4.85 -7.60
CA ILE A 208 -14.36 4.82 -6.36
C ILE A 208 -15.27 5.32 -5.24
N HIS A 209 -15.72 4.40 -4.40
CA HIS A 209 -16.51 4.72 -3.22
C HIS A 209 -15.60 5.18 -2.08
N LEU A 210 -15.94 6.32 -1.49
CA LEU A 210 -15.17 6.98 -0.45
C LEU A 210 -15.95 7.15 0.87
N ASP A 211 -17.15 6.60 0.96
CA ASP A 211 -17.93 6.60 2.20
C ASP A 211 -17.14 5.89 3.31
N GLY A 212 -17.09 6.53 4.49
CA GLY A 212 -16.32 6.02 5.64
C GLY A 212 -14.80 6.15 5.51
N ILE A 213 -14.29 6.59 4.35
CA ILE A 213 -12.85 6.84 4.12
C ILE A 213 -12.57 8.34 4.05
N LEU A 214 -13.40 9.09 3.32
CA LEU A 214 -13.29 10.53 3.18
C LEU A 214 -14.26 11.24 4.14
N HIS A 215 -13.70 12.04 5.04
CA HIS A 215 -14.45 12.93 5.92
C HIS A 215 -14.39 14.38 5.43
N GLU A 216 -15.37 15.20 5.78
CA GLU A 216 -15.52 16.59 5.31
C GLU A 216 -14.33 17.51 5.66
N SER A 217 -13.64 17.23 6.77
CA SER A 217 -12.44 17.94 7.23
C SER A 217 -11.23 17.02 7.35
N GLY A 218 -11.31 15.78 6.84
CA GLY A 218 -10.25 14.78 6.97
C GLY A 218 -9.04 15.02 6.06
N PRO A 219 -7.91 14.35 6.32
CA PRO A 219 -6.71 14.47 5.51
C PRO A 219 -6.91 13.84 4.12
N THR A 220 -6.67 14.62 3.06
CA THR A 220 -6.83 14.14 1.67
C THR A 220 -5.54 13.57 1.07
N ALA A 221 -4.37 14.01 1.54
CA ALA A 221 -3.08 13.56 1.05
C ALA A 221 -2.85 12.03 1.15
N PRO A 222 -3.09 11.36 2.31
CA PRO A 222 -2.87 9.91 2.40
C PRO A 222 -3.86 9.13 1.51
N ILE A 223 -5.10 9.61 1.38
CA ILE A 223 -6.11 9.01 0.50
C ILE A 223 -5.68 9.17 -0.97
N ALA A 224 -5.27 10.38 -1.38
CA ALA A 224 -4.80 10.66 -2.74
C ALA A 224 -3.63 9.75 -3.12
N ARG A 225 -2.64 9.59 -2.24
CA ARG A 225 -1.50 8.70 -2.45
C ARG A 225 -1.93 7.24 -2.61
N ARG A 226 -2.87 6.76 -1.79
CA ARG A 226 -3.42 5.40 -1.91
C ARG A 226 -4.16 5.21 -3.23
N LEU A 227 -4.96 6.19 -3.66
CA LEU A 227 -5.67 6.14 -4.94
C LEU A 227 -4.70 6.20 -6.13
N ALA A 228 -3.65 7.00 -6.06
CA ALA A 228 -2.62 7.05 -7.11
C ALA A 228 -1.87 5.72 -7.26
N ARG A 229 -1.65 4.97 -6.17
CA ARG A 229 -1.04 3.62 -6.25
C ARG A 229 -1.91 2.61 -7.02
N THR A 230 -3.23 2.75 -7.00
CA THR A 230 -4.15 1.80 -7.65
C THR A 230 -4.69 2.29 -8.99
N HIS A 231 -4.80 3.61 -9.16
CA HIS A 231 -5.43 4.26 -10.31
C HIS A 231 -4.51 5.31 -10.97
N GLY A 232 -3.21 5.27 -10.69
CA GLY A 232 -2.19 6.17 -11.26
C GLY A 232 -2.01 6.06 -12.77
N ALA A 233 -2.61 5.04 -13.40
CA ALA A 233 -2.73 4.96 -14.85
C ALA A 233 -3.78 5.95 -15.41
N LEU A 234 -4.76 6.35 -14.60
CA LEU A 234 -5.85 7.24 -14.99
C LEU A 234 -5.62 8.68 -14.52
N LEU A 235 -5.24 8.86 -13.24
CA LEU A 235 -5.07 10.17 -12.61
C LEU A 235 -3.83 10.22 -11.73
N SER A 236 -3.14 11.35 -11.72
CA SER A 236 -2.01 11.58 -10.83
C SER A 236 -2.44 11.77 -9.37
N GLU A 237 -1.51 11.63 -8.42
CA GLU A 237 -1.75 11.92 -7.00
C GLU A 237 -2.26 13.35 -6.79
N GLU A 238 -1.70 14.32 -7.52
CA GLU A 238 -2.10 15.73 -7.45
C GLU A 238 -3.55 15.95 -7.92
N GLN A 239 -3.93 15.25 -9.01
CA GLN A 239 -5.30 15.27 -9.51
C GLN A 239 -6.27 14.65 -8.50
N PHE A 240 -5.94 13.47 -7.94
CA PHE A 240 -6.74 12.86 -6.89
C PHE A 240 -6.90 13.78 -5.68
N ARG A 241 -5.82 14.42 -5.23
CA ARG A 241 -5.86 15.38 -4.11
C ARG A 241 -6.81 16.54 -4.42
N THR A 242 -6.75 17.09 -5.63
CA THR A 242 -7.63 18.17 -6.08
C THR A 242 -9.10 17.75 -6.06
N TYR A 243 -9.42 16.57 -6.58
CA TYR A 243 -10.79 16.05 -6.61
C TYR A 243 -11.33 15.70 -5.22
N LEU A 244 -10.49 15.16 -4.32
CA LEU A 244 -10.88 14.89 -2.93
C LEU A 244 -11.21 16.19 -2.18
N VAL A 245 -10.41 17.24 -2.36
CA VAL A 245 -10.70 18.57 -1.76
C VAL A 245 -12.00 19.14 -2.34
N HIS A 246 -12.22 19.01 -3.65
CA HIS A 246 -13.47 19.46 -4.26
C HIS A 246 -14.68 18.67 -3.72
N LEU A 247 -14.54 17.36 -3.58
CA LEU A 247 -15.56 16.48 -3.02
C LEU A 247 -15.89 16.84 -1.56
N GLN A 248 -14.89 17.13 -0.73
CA GLN A 248 -15.11 17.61 0.65
C GLN A 248 -15.90 18.92 0.70
N ARG A 249 -15.64 19.86 -0.23
CA ARG A 249 -16.43 21.11 -0.33
C ARG A 249 -17.87 20.81 -0.73
N LEU A 250 -18.09 19.91 -1.69
CA LEU A 250 -19.43 19.50 -2.08
C LEU A 250 -20.18 18.82 -0.93
N MET A 251 -19.49 17.98 -0.15
CA MET A 251 -20.08 17.33 1.02
C MET A 251 -20.54 18.36 2.07
N LYS A 252 -19.71 19.36 2.40
CA LYS A 252 -20.08 20.44 3.33
C LYS A 252 -21.33 21.19 2.87
N HIS A 253 -21.38 21.59 1.60
CA HIS A 253 -22.54 22.30 1.06
C HIS A 253 -23.82 21.44 1.09
N THR A 254 -23.73 20.12 0.91
CA THR A 254 -24.92 19.26 1.03
C THR A 254 -25.40 19.07 2.48
N VAL A 255 -24.54 19.28 3.48
CA VAL A 255 -24.94 19.31 4.90
C VAL A 255 -25.61 20.64 5.22
N GLU A 256 -24.97 21.75 4.86
CA GLU A 256 -25.49 23.11 5.06
C GLU A 256 -26.86 23.32 4.40
N ASP A 257 -27.04 22.85 3.16
CA ASP A 257 -28.30 22.96 2.41
C ASP A 257 -29.38 21.98 2.93
N GLY A 258 -28.95 20.86 3.53
CA GLY A 258 -29.84 19.93 4.25
C GLY A 258 -30.37 20.49 5.56
N ASP A 259 -29.54 21.26 6.28
CA ASP A 259 -29.91 21.95 7.52
C ASP A 259 -30.78 23.18 7.24
N LEU A 260 -30.52 23.92 6.15
CA LEU A 260 -31.38 24.99 5.66
C LEU A 260 -32.75 24.47 5.23
N ARG A 261 -32.83 23.35 4.51
CA ARG A 261 -34.11 22.72 4.14
C ARG A 261 -34.88 22.14 5.32
N ARG A 262 -34.23 21.70 6.41
CA ARG A 262 -34.91 21.32 7.65
C ARG A 262 -35.41 22.52 8.45
N SER A 263 -34.76 23.68 8.31
CA SER A 263 -35.19 24.94 8.94
C SER A 263 -36.29 25.67 8.15
N LEU A 264 -36.38 25.45 6.84
CA LEU A 264 -37.34 26.09 5.92
C LEU A 264 -38.41 25.10 5.41
N ASN A 265 -39.05 24.34 6.31
CA ASN A 265 -40.37 23.79 6.01
C ASN A 265 -41.46 24.84 6.26
N SER A 266 -41.39 25.95 5.51
CA SER A 266 -42.58 26.69 5.10
C SER A 266 -42.23 27.49 3.85
N THR A 267 -43.03 27.27 2.79
CA THR A 267 -43.12 28.03 1.54
C THR A 267 -42.40 27.41 0.33
N THR A 268 -43.23 26.76 -0.47
CA THR A 268 -43.14 26.40 -1.89
C THR A 268 -42.24 27.28 -2.76
N ASN A 269 -41.36 26.68 -3.57
CA ASN A 269 -41.56 26.59 -5.03
C ASN A 269 -40.41 25.84 -5.75
N ASP A 270 -40.84 25.15 -6.80
CA ASP A 270 -40.09 24.39 -7.80
C ASP A 270 -38.89 25.11 -8.43
N CYS A 271 -37.90 24.31 -8.84
CA CYS A 271 -37.31 24.41 -10.18
C CYS A 271 -36.59 23.11 -10.58
N HIS A 272 -37.17 22.45 -11.58
CA HIS A 272 -36.69 21.27 -12.29
C HIS A 272 -35.39 21.53 -13.08
N TYR A 273 -34.52 20.52 -13.17
CA TYR A 273 -33.88 20.17 -14.45
C TYR A 273 -33.76 18.65 -14.60
N VAL A 274 -34.34 18.15 -15.69
CA VAL A 274 -34.39 16.76 -16.14
C VAL A 274 -33.21 16.52 -17.09
N ARG A 275 -32.51 15.38 -16.97
CA ARG A 275 -32.05 14.66 -18.17
C ARG A 275 -31.89 13.15 -17.93
N GLU A 276 -32.54 12.42 -18.82
CA GLU A 276 -32.85 11.00 -18.82
C GLU A 276 -31.67 10.12 -19.29
N TYR A 277 -31.58 8.91 -18.74
CA TYR A 277 -31.05 7.74 -19.44
C TYR A 277 -32.03 6.56 -19.25
N PRO A 278 -32.14 5.63 -20.21
CA PRO A 278 -33.24 4.68 -20.27
C PRO A 278 -33.03 3.46 -19.34
N GLN A 279 -33.99 3.24 -18.44
CA GLN A 279 -34.13 2.02 -17.64
C GLN A 279 -34.71 0.89 -18.50
N LYS A 280 -33.99 -0.23 -18.60
CA LYS A 280 -34.61 -1.53 -18.89
C LYS A 280 -35.27 -2.04 -17.61
N GLN A 281 -36.59 -2.16 -17.66
CA GLN A 281 -37.43 -2.77 -16.65
C GLN A 281 -37.15 -4.28 -16.56
N GLN A 282 -37.00 -4.80 -15.34
CA GLN A 282 -37.53 -6.12 -15.00
C GLN A 282 -38.18 -6.05 -13.62
N GLN A 283 -39.45 -6.42 -13.63
CA GLN A 283 -40.38 -6.50 -12.51
C GLN A 283 -40.12 -7.78 -11.71
N GLN A 284 -40.19 -7.69 -10.38
CA GLN A 284 -40.89 -8.68 -9.56
C GLN A 284 -41.30 -8.08 -8.21
N GLN A 285 -42.54 -7.61 -8.16
CA GLN A 285 -43.43 -7.63 -7.00
C GLN A 285 -43.74 -9.12 -6.71
N GLN A 286 -43.83 -9.66 -5.50
CA GLN A 286 -44.72 -9.40 -4.35
C GLN A 286 -44.46 -10.61 -3.40
N GLN A 287 -44.33 -10.54 -2.07
CA GLN A 287 -45.44 -10.58 -1.09
C GLN A 287 -44.88 -10.61 0.36
N THR A 288 -45.32 -9.61 1.14
CA THR A 288 -45.84 -9.61 2.54
C THR A 288 -45.40 -10.60 3.64
N SER A 289 -45.16 -9.98 4.82
CA SER A 289 -45.55 -10.38 6.20
C SER A 289 -44.58 -11.21 7.05
N ALA A 290 -43.96 -10.58 8.06
CA ALA A 290 -44.39 -10.68 9.47
C ALA A 290 -43.41 -9.96 10.43
N LEU A 291 -43.98 -9.40 11.51
CA LEU A 291 -43.37 -9.04 12.80
C LEU A 291 -42.52 -7.75 12.91
N ALA A 292 -43.24 -6.66 13.14
CA ALA A 292 -42.81 -5.62 14.07
C ALA A 292 -42.96 -6.12 15.51
N SER A 293 -41.99 -5.84 16.38
CA SER A 293 -42.15 -5.30 17.76
C SER A 293 -40.86 -5.46 18.55
N ALA A 294 -40.23 -4.33 18.88
CA ALA A 294 -39.66 -3.98 20.19
C ALA A 294 -38.55 -2.94 19.97
N ILE A 295 -38.80 -1.69 20.39
CA ILE A 295 -37.87 -0.80 21.12
C ILE A 295 -38.58 0.55 21.25
N GLU A 296 -39.15 0.77 22.44
CA GLU A 296 -39.41 2.03 23.13
C GLU A 296 -39.73 1.58 24.56
N LEU A 297 -39.14 2.04 25.65
CA LEU A 297 -38.92 3.38 26.17
C LEU A 297 -38.15 3.12 27.51
N GLU A 298 -37.15 3.89 27.96
CA GLU A 298 -37.32 5.00 28.90
C GLU A 298 -35.95 5.52 29.37
N ARG A 299 -36.00 6.73 29.93
CA ARG A 299 -34.94 7.71 30.14
C ARG A 299 -34.85 8.06 31.64
N ARG A 300 -33.63 8.36 32.11
CA ARG A 300 -33.24 9.03 33.39
C ARG A 300 -33.36 8.14 34.65
N THR A 301 -32.49 8.20 35.67
CA THR A 301 -31.43 9.12 36.13
C THR A 301 -30.62 8.33 37.18
N ASP A 302 -29.31 8.54 37.32
CA ASP A 302 -28.69 8.88 38.62
C ASP A 302 -27.18 9.06 38.50
N GLU A 303 -26.72 10.14 39.12
CA GLU A 303 -25.32 10.54 39.27
C GLU A 303 -24.63 9.77 40.41
N THR A 304 -23.30 9.75 40.34
CA THR A 304 -22.33 9.46 41.42
C THR A 304 -21.97 7.99 41.67
N GLN A 305 -20.88 7.52 41.03
CA GLN A 305 -19.63 7.13 41.71
C GLN A 305 -18.60 6.60 40.67
N LYS A 306 -17.40 7.19 40.69
CA LYS A 306 -16.19 6.70 40.00
C LYS A 306 -15.87 5.25 40.38
N PRO A 307 -15.36 4.47 39.42
CA PRO A 307 -14.09 3.79 39.62
C PRO A 307 -13.05 4.35 38.64
N LEU A 308 -11.93 4.81 39.22
CA LEU A 308 -10.66 4.95 38.51
C LEU A 308 -10.22 3.57 37.99
N ASN A 309 -9.57 3.55 36.82
CA ASN A 309 -8.96 2.39 36.12
C ASN A 309 -9.80 1.74 35.01
N ALA A 310 -10.36 2.55 34.11
CA ALA A 310 -10.57 2.11 32.73
C ALA A 310 -9.38 2.61 31.90
N LEU A 311 -8.41 1.73 31.62
CA LEU A 311 -7.32 1.99 30.67
C LEU A 311 -7.93 2.38 29.33
N ASN A 312 -7.67 3.62 28.90
CA ASN A 312 -8.08 4.09 27.58
C ASN A 312 -7.13 3.48 26.55
N LYS A 313 -7.67 2.61 25.68
CA LYS A 313 -6.97 2.10 24.51
C LYS A 313 -6.49 3.28 23.66
N ALA A 314 -5.29 3.17 23.08
CA ALA A 314 -4.68 4.20 22.25
C ALA A 314 -5.51 4.45 20.97
N ASP A 315 -6.47 5.36 21.06
CA ASP A 315 -7.25 5.86 19.94
C ASP A 315 -6.66 7.20 19.49
N VAL A 316 -6.31 7.30 18.20
CA VAL A 316 -5.84 8.54 17.55
C VAL A 316 -6.80 9.70 17.81
N GLY A 317 -8.11 9.42 17.94
CA GLY A 317 -9.13 10.41 18.25
C GLY A 317 -8.95 11.12 19.60
N LEU A 318 -8.29 10.51 20.59
CA LEU A 318 -7.98 11.12 21.89
C LEU A 318 -6.91 12.20 21.76
N LEU A 319 -5.90 11.98 20.89
CA LEU A 319 -4.81 12.93 20.64
C LEU A 319 -5.31 14.27 20.06
N TYR A 320 -6.46 14.27 19.39
CA TYR A 320 -7.08 15.47 18.80
C TYR A 320 -8.20 16.06 19.66
N ARG A 321 -8.78 15.31 20.60
CA ARG A 321 -9.75 15.82 21.57
C ARG A 321 -9.08 16.51 22.74
N ASP A 322 -8.12 15.86 23.38
CA ASP A 322 -7.38 16.37 24.56
C ASP A 322 -5.91 15.90 24.52
N PRO A 323 -5.00 16.70 23.95
CA PRO A 323 -3.61 16.28 23.73
C PRO A 323 -2.83 16.06 25.03
N GLU A 324 -3.13 16.81 26.10
CA GLU A 324 -2.46 16.66 27.41
C GLU A 324 -2.86 15.36 28.12
N ALA A 325 -4.16 15.03 28.15
CA ALA A 325 -4.64 13.84 28.84
C ALA A 325 -4.26 12.54 28.11
N ALA A 326 -4.14 12.60 26.78
CA ALA A 326 -3.74 11.47 25.94
C ALA A 326 -2.27 11.08 26.12
N LEU A 327 -1.37 12.05 26.35
CA LEU A 327 0.06 11.77 26.53
C LEU A 327 0.38 11.08 27.86
N ASP A 328 -0.37 11.38 28.92
CA ASP A 328 -0.10 10.85 30.26
C ASP A 328 -0.89 9.57 30.61
N ASN A 329 -2.00 9.27 29.91
CA ASN A 329 -2.93 8.20 30.32
C ASN A 329 -3.22 7.13 29.24
N VAL A 330 -2.38 7.03 28.20
CA VAL A 330 -2.57 6.06 27.10
C VAL A 330 -1.49 4.99 27.13
N ASP A 331 -1.91 3.72 27.14
CA ASP A 331 -1.01 2.57 27.00
C ASP A 331 -0.60 2.40 25.54
N LEU A 332 0.67 2.69 25.24
CA LEU A 332 1.24 2.67 23.90
C LEU A 332 1.67 1.25 23.45
N ASN A 333 1.57 0.24 24.33
CA ASN A 333 2.00 -1.11 23.99
C ASN A 333 1.02 -1.83 23.04
N ASP A 334 -0.27 -1.46 23.07
CA ASP A 334 -1.33 -1.99 22.21
C ASP A 334 -1.64 -1.09 21.00
N ALA A 335 -0.84 -0.05 20.75
CA ALA A 335 -1.10 0.94 19.70
C ALA A 335 -0.59 0.49 18.32
N ASP A 336 -1.41 0.69 17.28
CA ASP A 336 -0.99 0.51 15.88
C ASP A 336 0.19 1.44 15.52
N ASP A 337 1.06 1.00 14.60
CA ASP A 337 2.28 1.72 14.18
C ASP A 337 2.02 3.18 13.77
N VAL A 338 0.85 3.46 13.18
CA VAL A 338 0.43 4.81 12.77
C VAL A 338 0.14 5.69 13.99
N THR A 339 -0.54 5.15 15.00
CA THR A 339 -0.83 5.84 16.27
C THR A 339 0.48 6.13 17.01
N LEU A 340 1.42 5.18 17.03
CA LEU A 340 2.75 5.38 17.61
C LEU A 340 3.51 6.51 16.93
N GLN A 341 3.44 6.63 15.60
CA GLN A 341 4.13 7.68 14.86
C GLN A 341 3.55 9.07 15.14
N GLU A 342 2.22 9.21 15.27
CA GLU A 342 1.58 10.50 15.60
C GLU A 342 1.82 10.92 17.05
N PHE A 343 1.77 9.97 18.00
CA PHE A 343 2.14 10.24 19.39
C PHE A 343 3.61 10.64 19.53
N LYS A 344 4.53 9.98 18.81
CA LYS A 344 5.94 10.38 18.74
C LYS A 344 6.12 11.77 18.14
N ALA A 345 5.40 12.11 17.07
CA ALA A 345 5.48 13.43 16.45
C ALA A 345 5.02 14.54 17.41
N LYS A 346 3.93 14.33 18.17
CA LYS A 346 3.49 15.31 19.18
C LYS A 346 4.40 15.38 20.41
N MET A 347 5.02 14.27 20.81
CA MET A 347 6.06 14.29 21.84
C MET A 347 7.29 15.09 21.37
N GLU A 348 7.70 14.92 20.12
CA GLU A 348 8.80 15.67 19.52
C GLU A 348 8.48 17.17 19.43
N GLU A 349 7.24 17.54 19.07
CA GLU A 349 6.81 18.95 19.05
C GLU A 349 6.90 19.58 20.45
N LYS A 350 6.37 18.92 21.49
CA LYS A 350 6.49 19.39 22.88
C LYS A 350 7.93 19.41 23.39
N PHE A 351 8.75 18.45 22.94
CA PHE A 351 10.16 18.42 23.26
C PHE A 351 10.86 19.63 22.63
N LEU A 352 10.69 19.87 21.33
CA LEU A 352 11.27 21.01 20.61
C LEU A 352 10.82 22.36 21.18
N GLU A 353 9.59 22.47 21.69
CA GLU A 353 9.11 23.67 22.39
C GLU A 353 9.86 23.94 23.71
N LYS A 354 10.31 22.88 24.40
CA LYS A 354 10.99 22.97 25.70
C LYS A 354 12.51 22.79 25.62
N VAL A 355 13.04 22.42 24.46
CA VAL A 355 14.47 22.25 24.23
C VAL A 355 15.13 23.63 24.16
N LEU A 356 15.91 23.92 25.18
CA LEU A 356 16.85 25.03 25.16
C LEU A 356 17.96 24.67 24.16
N ARG A 357 18.21 25.53 23.17
CA ARG A 357 19.30 25.34 22.22
C ARG A 357 20.56 26.09 22.66
N PRO A 358 21.75 25.68 22.18
CA PRO A 358 22.98 26.43 22.41
C PRO A 358 22.83 27.88 21.93
N GLY A 359 22.76 28.82 22.88
CA GLY A 359 22.54 30.25 22.63
C GLY A 359 21.21 30.82 23.18
N ASP A 360 20.28 29.98 23.62
CA ASP A 360 19.04 30.43 24.27
C ASP A 360 19.28 30.84 25.74
N PRO A 361 18.56 31.85 26.26
CA PRO A 361 18.68 32.25 27.66
C PRO A 361 18.26 31.11 28.59
N GLY A 362 19.23 30.55 29.33
CA GLY A 362 19.06 29.42 30.24
C GLY A 362 19.71 28.10 29.79
N TYR A 363 20.33 28.06 28.61
CA TYR A 363 21.11 26.91 28.16
C TYR A 363 22.47 26.84 28.87
N GLU A 364 22.66 25.86 29.75
CA GLU A 364 23.92 25.57 30.43
C GLU A 364 24.61 24.38 29.76
N TYR A 365 25.87 24.56 29.34
CA TYR A 365 26.65 23.53 28.64
C TYR A 365 27.04 22.33 29.53
N ASP A 366 27.14 22.51 30.85
CA ASP A 366 27.54 21.46 31.79
C ASP A 366 26.63 21.47 33.03
N LYS A 367 25.35 21.14 32.82
CA LYS A 367 24.37 21.03 33.89
C LYS A 367 24.56 19.71 34.65
N ARG A 368 25.24 19.77 35.79
CA ARG A 368 25.42 18.62 36.69
C ARG A 368 24.24 18.51 37.64
N VAL A 369 23.38 17.52 37.41
CA VAL A 369 22.24 17.22 38.28
C VAL A 369 22.61 16.05 39.18
N GLU A 370 22.69 16.29 40.48
CA GLU A 370 22.78 15.22 41.47
C GLU A 370 21.41 14.51 41.54
N VAL A 371 21.31 13.36 40.87
CA VAL A 371 20.12 12.52 40.95
C VAL A 371 20.22 11.68 42.22
N LYS A 372 19.24 11.80 43.12
CA LYS A 372 19.04 10.88 44.24
C LYS A 372 18.07 9.79 43.77
N PRO A 373 18.54 8.55 43.49
CA PRO A 373 17.66 7.50 42.97
C PRO A 373 16.62 7.14 44.02
N THR A 374 15.35 7.12 43.63
CA THR A 374 14.24 6.70 44.50
C THR A 374 14.07 5.18 44.51
N GLU A 375 14.55 4.50 43.47
CA GLU A 375 14.53 3.05 43.31
C GLU A 375 15.95 2.51 43.18
N ARG A 376 16.20 1.37 43.82
CA ARG A 376 17.49 0.70 43.77
C ARG A 376 17.62 0.01 42.40
N SER A 377 18.69 0.31 41.68
CA SER A 377 19.01 -0.33 40.41
C SER A 377 19.48 -1.77 40.65
N ASP A 378 18.75 -2.75 40.11
CA ASP A 378 19.16 -4.17 40.14
C ASP A 378 20.32 -4.49 39.18
N TRP A 379 20.76 -3.52 38.37
CA TRP A 379 21.79 -3.70 37.36
C TRP A 379 23.22 -3.46 37.89
N ASP A 380 23.36 -2.87 39.08
CA ASP A 380 24.66 -2.52 39.68
C ASP A 380 24.99 -3.31 40.95
N ASP A 381 24.16 -4.30 41.33
CA ASP A 381 24.45 -5.17 42.49
C ASP A 381 25.24 -6.43 42.05
N SER A 382 26.45 -6.23 41.53
CA SER A 382 27.48 -7.28 41.52
C SER A 382 28.90 -6.70 41.53
N ASP A 383 29.35 -6.37 42.74
CA ASP A 383 30.76 -6.34 43.15
C ASP A 383 30.93 -7.16 44.43
#